data_AF-A0A6A6M7S2-F1
#
_entry.id   AF-A0A6A6M7S2-F1
#
_cell.length_a   1.000
_cell.length_b   1.000
_cell.length_c   1.000
_cell.angle_alpha   90.00
_cell.angle_beta   90.00
_cell.angle_gamma   90.00
#
_symmetry.space_group_name_H-M   'P 1'
#
loop_
_entity.id
_entity.type
_entity.pdbx_description
1 polymer ?
#
loop_
_entity_poly.entity_id
_entity_poly.type
_entity_poly.pdbx_seq_one_letter_code
_entity_poly.pdbx_strand_id
1 'polypeptide(L)'
;MAHWSTSEWIAKSRIAAQNRCSKTSGPSTGLTKHTGGSSFTVERNLKMAEELHRDPNSWEVFKKLHKKNKKKKDETFVDARSQSINAMVVAATADATLNSQDDDSQEISVNVNRLYLAIVGGEKKQRVYGLGSHASTLYLDSFSNSAASHRPATMTDHVADQCIRVLKEEIVCMRENQERILQQRIEEEVSCLRQ
;
A
#
# COMPACT_ATOMS: atom_id res chain seq x y z
N MET A 1 -39.41 -5.13 20.44
CA MET A 1 -39.55 -4.13 19.35
C MET A 1 -39.33 -2.68 19.81
N ALA A 2 -39.72 -2.27 21.02
CA ALA A 2 -39.71 -0.85 21.44
C ALA A 2 -38.33 -0.19 21.63
N HIS A 3 -37.25 -0.95 21.90
CA HIS A 3 -35.92 -0.37 22.18
C HIS A 3 -35.34 0.42 20.99
N TRP A 4 -35.55 -0.04 19.75
CA TRP A 4 -35.03 0.60 18.53
C TRP A 4 -35.78 1.89 18.15
N SER A 5 -36.92 2.16 18.78
CA SER A 5 -37.75 3.35 18.55
C SER A 5 -37.59 4.38 19.67
N THR A 6 -36.74 4.12 20.66
CA THR A 6 -36.46 5.09 21.73
C THR A 6 -35.70 6.30 21.20
N SER A 7 -35.95 7.47 21.78
CA SER A 7 -35.25 8.71 21.42
C SER A 7 -33.74 8.59 21.58
N GLU A 8 -33.28 7.90 22.63
CA GLU A 8 -31.86 7.60 22.83
C GLU A 8 -31.26 6.78 21.68
N TRP A 9 -31.96 5.72 21.25
CA TRP A 9 -31.47 4.88 20.16
C TRP A 9 -31.43 5.65 18.84
N ILE A 10 -32.48 6.42 18.54
CA ILE A 10 -32.54 7.28 17.34
C ILE A 10 -31.40 8.31 17.37
N ALA A 11 -31.14 8.93 18.52
CA ALA A 11 -30.05 9.89 18.67
C ALA A 11 -28.68 9.24 18.45
N LYS A 12 -28.42 8.07 19.06
CA LYS A 12 -27.21 7.28 18.85
C LYS A 12 -27.04 6.87 17.38
N SER A 13 -28.12 6.44 16.73
CA SER A 13 -28.13 6.08 15.30
C SER A 13 -27.79 7.29 14.42
N ARG A 14 -28.36 8.46 14.70
CA ARG A 14 -28.07 9.71 13.97
C ARG A 14 -26.61 10.13 14.15
N ILE A 15 -26.07 10.07 15.36
CA ILE A 15 -24.66 10.35 15.64
C ILE A 15 -23.77 9.35 14.89
N ALA A 16 -24.10 8.06 14.91
CA ALA A 16 -23.35 7.04 14.18
C ALA A 16 -23.42 7.23 12.65
N ALA A 17 -24.56 7.66 12.11
CA ALA A 17 -24.70 8.03 10.71
C ALA A 17 -23.84 9.26 10.36
N GLN A 18 -23.90 10.31 11.18
CA GLN A 18 -23.09 11.52 11.00
C GLN A 18 -21.59 11.22 11.11
N ASN A 19 -21.17 10.35 12.02
CA ASN A 19 -19.78 9.90 12.17
C ASN A 19 -19.29 9.06 10.98
N ARG A 20 -20.20 8.41 10.24
CA ARG A 20 -19.89 7.69 8.99
C ARG A 20 -19.72 8.64 7.80
N CYS A 21 -20.26 9.85 7.87
CA CYS A 21 -19.99 10.91 6.91
C CYS A 21 -18.64 11.58 7.26
N SER A 22 -17.60 11.36 6.44
CA SER A 22 -16.30 11.98 6.70
C SER A 22 -16.37 13.50 6.49
N LYS A 23 -16.08 14.29 7.54
CA LYS A 23 -16.02 15.76 7.49
C LYS A 23 -14.98 16.31 6.49
N THR A 24 -13.92 15.54 6.21
CA THR A 24 -12.81 15.88 5.29
C THR A 24 -13.22 15.82 3.81
N SER A 25 -14.51 15.87 3.53
CA SER A 25 -15.06 15.62 2.21
C SER A 25 -16.17 16.63 2.07
N GLY A 26 -15.93 17.66 1.26
CA GLY A 26 -16.77 18.85 1.18
C GLY A 26 -18.27 18.56 0.96
N PRO A 27 -19.11 19.62 0.93
CA PRO A 27 -20.58 19.56 1.11
C PRO A 27 -21.40 18.60 0.22
N SER A 28 -20.80 17.92 -0.75
CA SER A 28 -21.43 16.96 -1.67
C SER A 28 -20.99 15.51 -1.46
N THR A 29 -20.15 15.23 -0.46
CA THR A 29 -19.55 13.90 -0.31
C THR A 29 -20.36 13.03 0.64
N GLY A 30 -21.40 12.40 0.11
CA GLY A 30 -22.18 11.39 0.81
C GLY A 30 -21.34 10.17 1.24
N LEU A 31 -22.03 9.17 1.80
CA LEU A 31 -21.43 7.91 2.25
C LEU A 31 -20.48 7.34 1.19
N THR A 32 -19.22 7.13 1.54
CA THR A 32 -18.19 6.57 0.65
C THR A 32 -18.68 5.27 0.00
N LYS A 33 -18.88 5.29 -1.31
CA LYS A 33 -19.28 4.10 -2.07
C LYS A 33 -18.02 3.39 -2.53
N HIS A 34 -17.84 2.18 -2.05
CA HIS A 34 -16.76 1.30 -2.47
C HIS A 34 -17.38 0.06 -3.12
N THR A 35 -16.81 -0.39 -4.24
CA THR A 35 -17.40 -1.48 -5.05
C THR A 35 -16.91 -2.87 -4.62
N GLY A 36 -16.20 -3.00 -3.50
CA GLY A 36 -15.63 -4.29 -3.08
C GLY A 36 -15.54 -4.43 -1.57
N GLY A 37 -16.10 -5.51 -1.03
CA GLY A 37 -16.07 -5.82 0.41
C GLY A 37 -14.65 -6.03 0.99
N SER A 38 -14.56 -6.26 2.30
CA SER A 38 -13.31 -6.21 3.08
C SER A 38 -12.24 -7.24 2.69
N SER A 39 -12.61 -8.40 2.14
CA SER A 39 -11.66 -9.43 1.66
C SER A 39 -11.10 -9.12 0.26
N PHE A 40 -11.76 -8.25 -0.50
CA PHE A 40 -11.52 -8.08 -1.94
C PHE A 40 -10.27 -7.28 -2.27
N THR A 41 -9.74 -6.47 -1.35
CA THR A 41 -8.64 -5.54 -1.70
C THR A 41 -7.31 -6.25 -1.89
N VAL A 42 -7.00 -7.25 -1.06
CA VAL A 42 -5.67 -7.90 -1.04
C VAL A 42 -5.53 -8.89 -2.19
N GLU A 43 -6.47 -9.81 -2.35
CA GLU A 43 -6.50 -10.77 -3.47
C GLU A 43 -6.44 -10.05 -4.82
N ARG A 44 -7.16 -8.94 -4.94
CA ARG A 44 -7.22 -8.16 -6.17
C ARG A 44 -5.95 -7.36 -6.43
N ASN A 45 -5.18 -7.04 -5.40
CA ASN A 45 -3.87 -6.42 -5.55
C ASN A 45 -2.82 -7.46 -5.96
N LEU A 46 -2.86 -8.66 -5.38
CA LEU A 46 -2.02 -9.79 -5.85
C LEU A 46 -2.28 -10.10 -7.32
N LYS A 47 -3.56 -10.23 -7.70
CA LYS A 47 -3.95 -10.42 -9.11
C LYS A 47 -3.48 -9.27 -10.01
N MET A 48 -3.51 -8.04 -9.51
CA MET A 48 -3.01 -6.90 -10.28
C MET A 48 -1.49 -6.92 -10.42
N ALA A 49 -0.77 -7.38 -9.41
CA ALA A 49 0.68 -7.54 -9.47
C ALA A 49 1.07 -8.60 -10.52
N GLU A 50 0.33 -9.71 -10.57
CA GLU A 50 0.44 -10.71 -11.64
C GLU A 50 0.13 -10.12 -13.03
N GLU A 51 -0.99 -9.38 -13.17
CA GLU A 51 -1.40 -8.74 -14.43
C GLU A 51 -0.37 -7.71 -14.93
N LEU A 52 0.32 -7.00 -14.02
CA LEU A 52 1.29 -5.95 -14.36
C LEU A 52 2.74 -6.43 -14.37
N HIS A 53 3.01 -7.67 -13.95
CA HIS A 53 4.36 -8.20 -13.70
C HIS A 53 5.23 -7.31 -12.79
N ARG A 54 4.58 -6.50 -11.94
CA ARG A 54 5.20 -5.64 -10.94
C ARG A 54 4.19 -5.27 -9.87
N ASP A 55 4.65 -4.78 -8.73
CA ASP A 55 3.75 -4.28 -7.70
C ASP A 55 2.95 -3.07 -8.21
N PRO A 56 1.61 -3.05 -8.00
CA PRO A 56 0.77 -1.95 -8.42
C PRO A 56 0.94 -0.75 -7.50
N ASN A 57 0.95 0.46 -8.07
CA ASN A 57 0.98 1.67 -7.26
C ASN A 57 -0.42 1.99 -6.67
N SER A 58 -0.44 2.84 -5.65
CA SER A 58 -1.65 3.22 -4.89
C SER A 58 -2.73 3.81 -5.79
N TRP A 59 -2.33 4.59 -6.78
CA TRP A 59 -3.24 5.22 -7.73
C TRP A 59 -3.84 4.21 -8.72
N GLU A 60 -3.09 3.20 -9.14
CA GLU A 60 -3.58 2.07 -9.97
C GLU A 60 -4.58 1.21 -9.20
N VAL A 61 -4.23 0.84 -7.97
CA VAL A 61 -5.11 0.12 -7.05
C VAL A 61 -6.43 0.88 -6.90
N PHE A 62 -6.35 2.19 -6.65
CA PHE A 62 -7.49 3.09 -6.52
C PHE A 62 -8.37 3.11 -7.78
N LYS A 63 -7.78 3.36 -8.97
CA LYS A 63 -8.51 3.41 -10.25
C LYS A 63 -9.27 2.10 -10.51
N LYS A 64 -8.65 0.95 -10.27
CA LYS A 64 -9.30 -0.35 -10.46
C LYS A 64 -10.47 -0.56 -9.49
N LEU A 65 -10.46 0.11 -8.34
CA LEU A 65 -11.35 -0.14 -7.19
C LEU A 65 -12.52 0.86 -7.13
N HIS A 66 -12.35 2.04 -7.72
CA HIS A 66 -13.31 3.14 -7.71
C HIS A 66 -13.86 3.49 -9.10
N LYS A 67 -13.70 2.62 -10.10
CA LYS A 67 -14.40 2.69 -11.40
C LYS A 67 -15.63 1.76 -11.41
N LYS A 68 -16.73 2.21 -12.02
CA LYS A 68 -17.96 1.43 -12.23
C LYS A 68 -17.71 0.33 -13.26
N ASN A 69 -18.42 -0.79 -13.15
CA ASN A 69 -18.54 -1.85 -14.17
C ASN A 69 -17.30 -2.14 -15.04
N LYS A 70 -16.34 -2.90 -14.49
CA LYS A 70 -15.15 -3.40 -15.22
C LYS A 70 -15.46 -4.15 -16.53
N LYS A 71 -16.61 -4.82 -16.60
CA LYS A 71 -17.02 -5.63 -17.77
C LYS A 71 -17.49 -4.80 -18.96
N LYS A 72 -17.94 -3.55 -18.76
CA LYS A 72 -18.55 -2.73 -19.83
C LYS A 72 -17.61 -1.65 -20.41
N LYS A 73 -16.30 -1.68 -20.08
CA LYS A 73 -15.34 -0.60 -20.41
C LYS A 73 -15.80 0.80 -19.96
N ASP A 74 -16.73 0.87 -19.00
CA ASP A 74 -17.25 2.13 -18.51
C ASP A 74 -16.28 2.68 -17.47
N GLU A 75 -15.41 3.61 -17.88
CA GLU A 75 -14.33 4.13 -17.03
C GLU A 75 -14.80 5.15 -15.99
N THR A 76 -16.11 5.30 -15.85
CA THR A 76 -16.73 6.27 -14.97
C THR A 76 -16.48 5.92 -13.50
N PHE A 77 -16.00 6.88 -12.72
CA PHE A 77 -15.78 6.72 -11.29
C PHE A 77 -17.09 6.57 -10.50
N VAL A 78 -17.00 5.90 -9.34
CA VAL A 78 -18.16 5.49 -8.52
C VAL A 78 -18.85 6.65 -7.82
N ASP A 79 -18.11 7.72 -7.52
CA ASP A 79 -18.61 8.94 -6.86
C ASP A 79 -17.79 10.19 -7.23
N ALA A 80 -18.32 11.37 -6.89
CA ALA A 80 -17.66 12.66 -7.18
C ALA A 80 -16.31 12.80 -6.47
N ARG A 81 -16.16 12.21 -5.28
CA ARG A 81 -14.89 12.25 -4.53
C ARG A 81 -13.79 11.51 -5.28
N SER A 82 -14.09 10.33 -5.81
CA SER A 82 -13.12 9.54 -6.55
C SER A 82 -12.74 10.18 -7.89
N GLN A 83 -13.69 10.87 -8.55
CA GLN A 83 -13.39 11.72 -9.72
C GLN A 83 -12.42 12.84 -9.35
N SER A 84 -12.72 13.58 -8.29
CA SER A 84 -11.90 14.71 -7.83
C SER A 84 -10.49 14.28 -7.42
N ILE A 85 -10.36 13.19 -6.66
CA ILE A 85 -9.06 12.59 -6.32
C ILE A 85 -8.27 12.21 -7.56
N ASN A 86 -8.91 11.56 -8.54
CA ASN A 86 -8.22 11.19 -9.77
C ASN A 86 -7.70 12.42 -10.53
N ALA A 87 -8.51 13.48 -10.63
CA ALA A 87 -8.11 14.72 -11.29
C ALA A 87 -6.91 15.38 -10.59
N MET A 88 -6.92 15.45 -9.25
CA MET A 88 -5.81 15.99 -8.47
C MET A 88 -4.50 15.20 -8.66
N VAL A 89 -4.58 13.86 -8.64
CA VAL A 89 -3.38 13.01 -8.84
C VAL A 89 -2.83 13.16 -10.25
N VAL A 90 -3.69 13.23 -11.27
CA VAL A 90 -3.27 13.47 -12.66
C VAL A 90 -2.56 14.82 -12.80
N ALA A 91 -3.16 15.90 -12.28
CA ALA A 91 -2.58 17.24 -12.33
C ALA A 91 -1.20 17.28 -11.65
N ALA A 92 -1.11 16.79 -10.41
CA ALA A 92 0.14 16.87 -9.67
C ALA A 92 1.24 15.95 -10.23
N THR A 93 0.87 14.84 -10.90
CA THR A 93 1.86 14.00 -11.59
C THR A 93 2.39 14.73 -12.83
N ALA A 94 1.53 15.43 -13.59
CA ALA A 94 1.96 16.23 -14.73
C ALA A 94 2.88 17.38 -14.32
N ASP A 95 2.54 18.09 -13.24
CA ASP A 95 3.37 19.18 -12.69
C ASP A 95 4.75 18.66 -12.23
N ALA A 96 4.79 17.50 -11.57
CA ALA A 96 6.03 16.90 -11.12
C ALA A 96 6.93 16.48 -12.30
N THR A 97 6.35 16.00 -13.40
CA THR A 97 7.10 15.67 -14.62
C THR A 97 7.67 16.93 -15.29
N LEU A 98 6.91 18.03 -15.34
CA LEU A 98 7.37 19.28 -15.94
C LEU A 98 8.51 19.94 -15.15
N ASN A 99 8.45 19.88 -13.82
CA ASN A 99 9.48 20.46 -12.95
C ASN A 99 10.77 19.62 -12.87
N SER A 100 10.75 18.38 -13.35
CA SER A 100 11.92 17.48 -13.38
C SER A 100 12.79 17.65 -14.63
N GLN A 101 12.36 18.47 -15.60
CA GLN A 101 13.03 18.57 -16.91
C GLN A 101 14.21 19.56 -16.93
N ASP A 102 14.47 20.28 -15.83
CA ASP A 102 15.46 21.37 -15.77
C ASP A 102 16.76 21.03 -15.01
N ASP A 103 16.91 19.83 -14.45
CA ASP A 103 18.12 19.46 -13.68
C ASP A 103 18.76 18.18 -14.24
N ASP A 104 19.94 18.37 -14.85
CA ASP A 104 20.74 17.38 -15.55
C ASP A 104 21.46 16.46 -14.54
N SER A 105 20.71 15.67 -13.75
CA SER A 105 21.24 14.56 -12.93
C SER A 105 20.13 13.76 -12.24
N GLN A 106 20.05 12.47 -12.57
CA GLN A 106 19.16 11.43 -12.02
C GLN A 106 17.67 11.63 -12.28
N GLU A 107 17.10 10.68 -13.02
CA GLU A 107 15.66 10.45 -13.16
C GLU A 107 15.03 10.33 -11.76
N ILE A 108 14.56 11.46 -11.19
CA ILE A 108 13.74 11.46 -9.98
C ILE A 108 12.42 10.85 -10.39
N SER A 109 12.34 9.52 -10.36
CA SER A 109 11.08 8.81 -10.60
C SER A 109 10.06 9.37 -9.61
N VAL A 110 9.06 10.08 -10.14
CA VAL A 110 8.03 10.70 -9.31
C VAL A 110 7.38 9.58 -8.50
N ASN A 111 7.56 9.62 -7.18
CA ASN A 111 6.99 8.60 -6.32
C ASN A 111 5.47 8.82 -6.23
N VAL A 112 4.74 8.22 -7.17
CA VAL A 112 3.27 8.31 -7.30
C VAL A 112 2.55 7.92 -6.01
N ASN A 113 3.14 7.01 -5.21
CA ASN A 113 2.58 6.63 -3.91
C ASN A 113 2.63 7.78 -2.90
N ARG A 114 3.77 8.50 -2.82
CA ARG A 114 3.88 9.69 -1.95
C ARG A 114 2.94 10.80 -2.39
N LEU A 115 2.81 11.02 -3.70
CA LEU A 115 1.92 12.04 -4.23
C LEU A 115 0.45 11.70 -3.95
N TYR A 116 0.06 10.45 -4.19
CA TYR A 116 -1.27 9.96 -3.86
C TYR A 116 -1.56 10.10 -2.37
N LEU A 117 -0.59 9.79 -1.51
CA LEU A 117 -0.71 9.95 -0.07
C LEU A 117 -0.87 11.41 0.35
N ALA A 118 -0.17 12.35 -0.29
CA ALA A 118 -0.33 13.78 0.00
C ALA A 118 -1.74 14.29 -0.35
N ILE A 119 -2.32 13.80 -1.45
CA ILE A 119 -3.65 14.21 -1.92
C ILE A 119 -4.78 13.57 -1.09
N VAL A 120 -4.59 12.31 -0.69
CA VAL A 120 -5.65 11.46 -0.15
C VAL A 120 -5.50 11.19 1.35
N GLY A 121 -4.29 11.35 1.87
CA GLY A 121 -3.88 11.01 3.23
C GLY A 121 -4.68 11.76 4.28
N GLY A 122 -5.29 11.00 5.18
CA GLY A 122 -5.96 11.55 6.35
C GLY A 122 -4.99 11.67 7.52
N GLU A 123 -4.96 12.85 8.16
CA GLU A 123 -4.21 13.09 9.41
C GLU A 123 -4.61 12.12 10.53
N LYS A 124 -5.82 11.54 10.48
CA LYS A 124 -6.38 10.70 11.53
C LYS A 124 -6.31 9.21 11.19
N LYS A 125 -5.54 8.46 11.99
CA LYS A 125 -5.44 6.98 11.98
C LYS A 125 -4.87 6.36 10.70
N GLN A 126 -4.08 7.10 9.90
CA GLN A 126 -3.40 6.57 8.71
C GLN A 126 -4.35 5.89 7.70
N ARG A 127 -5.63 6.29 7.68
CA ARG A 127 -6.62 5.71 6.76
C ARG A 127 -6.56 6.48 5.45
N VAL A 128 -6.13 5.82 4.39
CA VAL A 128 -6.13 6.40 3.05
C VAL A 128 -7.42 6.02 2.34
N TYR A 129 -8.14 7.02 1.82
CA TYR A 129 -9.36 6.79 1.07
C TYR A 129 -9.10 5.85 -0.12
N GLY A 130 -10.01 4.90 -0.30
CA GLY A 130 -9.99 4.01 -1.46
C GLY A 130 -8.91 2.92 -1.49
N LEU A 131 -8.04 2.82 -0.47
CA LEU A 131 -7.06 1.73 -0.33
C LEU A 131 -7.46 0.64 0.66
N GLY A 132 -8.43 0.90 1.55
CA GLY A 132 -8.84 -0.09 2.55
C GLY A 132 -7.67 -0.53 3.44
N SER A 133 -7.54 -1.85 3.66
CA SER A 133 -6.44 -2.44 4.43
C SER A 133 -5.07 -2.36 3.75
N HIS A 134 -5.04 -2.09 2.43
CA HIS A 134 -3.78 -1.89 1.71
C HIS A 134 -3.10 -0.55 2.05
N ALA A 135 -3.81 0.39 2.67
CA ALA A 135 -3.19 1.63 3.13
C ALA A 135 -2.02 1.38 4.10
N SER A 136 -2.07 0.28 4.85
CA SER A 136 -1.03 -0.11 5.82
C SER A 136 0.32 -0.42 5.19
N THR A 137 0.40 -0.76 3.90
CA THR A 137 1.68 -1.00 3.21
C THR A 137 2.38 0.29 2.82
N LEU A 138 1.67 1.43 2.80
CA LEU A 138 2.21 2.73 2.41
C LEU A 138 2.91 3.45 3.57
N TYR A 139 2.59 3.08 4.81
CA TYR A 139 3.24 3.59 6.02
C TYR A 139 4.25 2.57 6.53
N LEU A 140 5.32 2.36 5.76
CA LEU A 140 6.37 1.39 6.09
C LEU A 140 7.14 1.73 7.39
N ASP A 141 6.97 2.96 7.92
CA ASP A 141 7.72 3.48 9.07
C ASP A 141 6.94 3.42 10.40
N SER A 142 5.86 2.66 10.47
CA SER A 142 5.15 2.44 11.74
C SER A 142 4.95 0.96 11.96
N PHE A 143 6.00 0.30 12.43
CA PHE A 143 5.91 -0.94 13.22
C PHE A 143 5.15 -0.66 14.53
N SER A 144 3.88 -0.26 14.42
CA SER A 144 3.00 -0.08 15.57
C SER A 144 2.32 -1.41 15.86
N ASN A 145 2.77 -2.03 16.95
CA ASN A 145 2.29 -3.23 17.61
C ASN A 145 0.82 -3.11 18.06
N SER A 146 -0.12 -2.96 17.13
CA SER A 146 -1.55 -3.01 17.41
C SER A 146 -2.09 -4.41 17.12
N ALA A 147 -2.33 -5.17 18.19
CA ALA A 147 -2.85 -6.55 18.22
C ALA A 147 -4.24 -6.76 17.57
N ALA A 148 -4.86 -5.72 16.99
CA ALA A 148 -6.20 -5.78 16.40
C ALA A 148 -6.26 -5.58 14.88
N SER A 149 -5.11 -5.53 14.19
CA SER A 149 -5.12 -5.50 12.72
C SER A 149 -5.24 -6.92 12.20
N HIS A 150 -6.40 -7.27 11.63
CA HIS A 150 -6.52 -8.41 10.73
C HIS A 150 -5.58 -8.18 9.54
N ARG A 151 -4.32 -8.59 9.70
CA ARG A 151 -3.40 -8.77 8.60
C ARG A 151 -3.96 -9.92 7.75
N PRO A 152 -4.06 -9.77 6.42
CA PRO A 152 -4.25 -10.92 5.56
C PRO A 152 -3.02 -11.81 5.76
N ALA A 153 -3.20 -12.98 6.37
CA ALA A 153 -2.12 -13.93 6.65
C ALA A 153 -1.29 -14.26 5.39
N THR A 154 -1.90 -14.15 4.22
CA THR A 154 -1.27 -14.41 2.92
C THR A 154 -0.22 -13.38 2.51
N MET A 155 -0.29 -12.12 2.97
CA MET A 155 0.72 -11.11 2.59
C MET A 155 1.95 -11.13 3.50
N THR A 156 1.80 -11.61 4.75
CA THR A 156 2.93 -11.90 5.62
C THR A 156 3.75 -13.08 5.10
N ASP A 157 3.13 -14.08 4.49
CA ASP A 157 3.85 -15.26 4.00
C ASP A 157 4.77 -14.93 2.82
N HIS A 158 4.31 -14.19 1.80
CA HIS A 158 5.18 -13.84 0.67
C HIS A 158 6.36 -12.92 1.05
N VAL A 159 6.11 -11.94 1.93
CA VAL A 159 7.18 -11.05 2.42
C VAL A 159 8.12 -11.83 3.34
N ALA A 160 7.60 -12.70 4.21
CA ALA A 160 8.41 -13.59 5.03
C ALA A 160 9.23 -14.55 4.16
N ASP A 161 8.66 -15.11 3.10
CA ASP A 161 9.34 -16.02 2.17
C ASP A 161 10.48 -15.32 1.42
N GLN A 162 10.28 -14.06 1.00
CA GLN A 162 11.35 -13.25 0.42
C GLN A 162 12.47 -12.97 1.44
N CYS A 163 12.12 -12.56 2.67
CA CYS A 163 13.11 -12.36 3.73
C CYS A 163 13.86 -13.65 4.08
N ILE A 164 13.15 -14.78 4.18
CA ILE A 164 13.73 -16.10 4.45
C ILE A 164 14.68 -16.51 3.33
N ARG A 165 14.34 -16.24 2.06
CA ARG A 165 15.24 -16.49 0.92
C ARG A 165 16.52 -15.68 0.99
N VAL A 166 16.42 -14.37 1.20
CA VAL A 166 17.58 -13.47 1.29
C VAL A 166 18.50 -13.89 2.45
N LEU A 167 17.92 -14.17 3.62
CA LEU A 167 18.70 -14.64 4.78
C LEU A 167 19.38 -15.99 4.53
N LYS A 168 18.72 -16.92 3.81
CA LYS A 168 19.34 -18.20 3.43
C LYS A 168 20.52 -18.00 2.47
N GLU A 169 20.39 -17.11 1.48
CA GLU A 169 21.47 -16.78 0.56
C GLU A 169 22.65 -16.12 1.29
N GLU A 170 22.38 -15.22 2.24
CA GLU A 170 23.40 -14.58 3.07
C GLU A 170 24.16 -15.59 3.95
N ILE A 171 23.44 -16.52 4.60
CA ILE A 171 24.05 -17.58 5.43
C ILE A 171 24.97 -18.49 4.58
N VAL A 172 24.57 -18.83 3.36
CA VAL A 172 25.40 -19.63 2.45
C VAL A 172 26.66 -18.87 2.06
N CYS A 173 26.51 -17.61 1.64
CA CYS A 173 27.64 -16.76 1.28
C CYS A 173 28.65 -16.58 2.43
N MET A 174 28.14 -16.36 3.66
CA MET A 174 28.99 -16.26 4.85
C MET A 174 29.75 -17.56 5.14
N ARG A 175 29.09 -18.72 5.00
CA ARG A 175 29.73 -20.03 5.19
C ARG A 175 30.84 -20.26 4.18
N GLU A 176 30.56 -20.06 2.90
CA GLU A 176 31.55 -20.21 1.82
C GLU A 176 32.74 -19.26 2.02
N ASN A 177 32.48 -18.05 2.52
CA ASN A 177 33.54 -17.10 2.83
C ASN A 177 34.40 -17.56 4.01
N GLN A 178 33.80 -18.10 5.06
CA GLN A 178 34.54 -18.67 6.20
C GLN A 178 35.38 -19.86 5.78
N GLU A 179 34.84 -20.76 4.95
CA GLU A 179 35.55 -21.91 4.42
C GLU A 179 36.75 -21.47 3.56
N ARG A 180 36.58 -20.47 2.69
CA ARG A 180 37.70 -19.90 1.91
C ARG A 180 38.81 -19.33 2.81
N ILE A 181 38.44 -18.60 3.86
CA ILE A 181 39.42 -18.03 4.80
C ILE A 181 40.17 -19.14 5.55
N LEU A 182 39.48 -20.21 5.96
CA LEU A 182 40.08 -21.37 6.61
C LEU A 182 41.04 -22.11 5.66
N GLN A 183 40.61 -22.36 4.42
CA GLN A 183 41.42 -23.02 3.41
C GLN A 183 42.72 -22.26 3.14
N GLN A 184 42.62 -20.94 2.98
CA GLN A 184 43.76 -20.07 2.74
C GLN A 184 44.75 -20.08 3.92
N ARG A 185 44.27 -20.02 5.17
CA ARG A 185 45.16 -20.13 6.34
C ARG A 185 45.88 -21.47 6.42
N ILE A 186 45.18 -22.56 6.13
CA ILE A 186 45.77 -23.90 6.11
C ILE A 186 46.86 -23.99 5.03
N GLU A 187 46.60 -23.45 3.84
CA GLU A 187 47.59 -23.42 2.75
C GLU A 187 48.82 -22.56 3.11
N GLU A 188 48.61 -21.41 3.74
CA GLU A 188 49.69 -20.54 4.24
C GLU A 188 50.55 -21.26 5.30
N GLU A 189 49.92 -21.98 6.24
CA GLU A 189 50.62 -22.72 7.30
C GLU A 189 51.39 -23.92 6.74
N VAL A 190 50.78 -24.69 5.82
CA VAL A 190 51.45 -25.82 5.14
C VAL A 190 52.61 -25.34 4.26
N SER A 191 52.49 -24.16 3.63
CA SER A 191 53.57 -23.55 2.85
C SER A 191 54.76 -23.14 3.73
N CYS A 192 54.48 -22.55 4.90
CA CYS A 192 55.52 -22.14 5.86
C CYS A 192 56.28 -23.33 6.47
N LEU A 193 55.61 -24.47 6.69
CA LEU A 193 56.23 -25.70 7.22
C LEU A 193 57.09 -26.46 6.19
N ARG A 194 57.01 -26.11 4.90
CA ARG A 194 57.77 -26.76 3.81
C ARG A 194 59.04 -25.99 3.41
N GLN A 195 59.31 -24.84 4.02
CA GLN A 195 60.55 -24.07 3.88
C GLN A 195 61.50 -24.38 5.04
#